data_AF-A0A1F6V9A0-F1
#
_entry.id   AF-A0A1F6V9A0-F1
#
_cell.length_a   1.000
_cell.length_b   1.000
_cell.length_c   1.000
_cell.angle_alpha   90.00
_cell.angle_beta   90.00
_cell.angle_gamma   90.00
#
_symmetry.space_group_name_H-M   'P 1'
#
loop_
_entity.id
_entity.type
_entity.pdbx_description
1 polymer ?
#
loop_
_entity_poly.entity_id
_entity_poly.type
_entity_poly.pdbx_seq_one_letter_code
_entity_poly.pdbx_strand_id
1 'polypeptide(L)' 'MKLSKIFHVISALVGLVGVIMFFGAWSASTNGSAFGLSETHLFNDATVLILIAIWLQLGTMHHMKLEEKGKII' A
#
# COMPACT_ATOMS: atom_id res chain seq x y z
N MET A 1 17.13 -11.64 3.69
CA MET A 1 17.04 -10.24 3.22
C MET A 1 16.89 -9.36 4.45
N LYS A 2 17.46 -8.15 4.45
CA LYS A 2 17.25 -7.18 5.53
C LYS A 2 15.76 -6.88 5.71
N LEU A 3 15.33 -6.65 6.96
CA LEU A 3 13.92 -6.43 7.28
C LEU A 3 13.37 -5.19 6.56
N SER A 4 14.18 -4.13 6.47
CA SER A 4 13.86 -2.93 5.69
C SER A 4 13.51 -3.25 4.23
N LYS A 5 14.26 -4.15 3.58
CA LYS A 5 14.04 -4.54 2.18
C LYS A 5 12.73 -5.31 2.01
N ILE A 6 12.36 -6.12 3.00
CA ILE A 6 11.07 -6.84 3.00
C ILE A 6 9.93 -5.83 3.12
N PHE A 7 10.01 -4.90 4.09
CA PHE A 7 8.98 -3.87 4.25
C PHE A 7 8.84 -2.96 3.04
N HIS A 8 9.94 -2.63 2.36
CA HIS A 8 9.90 -1.85 1.13
C HIS A 8 9.17 -2.58 -0.01
N VAL A 9 9.43 -3.87 -0.19
CA VAL A 9 8.75 -4.65 -1.24
C VAL A 9 7.27 -4.78 -0.92
N ILE A 10 6.91 -5.06 0.35
CA ILE A 10 5.51 -5.16 0.77
C ILE A 10 4.81 -3.81 0.60
N SER A 11 5.42 -2.70 1.01
CA SER A 11 4.82 -1.36 0.86
C SER A 11 4.56 -1.03 -0.61
N ALA A 12 5.50 -1.35 -1.51
CA ALA A 12 5.35 -1.13 -2.94
C ALA A 12 4.21 -1.96 -3.54
N LEU A 13 4.09 -3.23 -3.16
CA LEU A 13 3.00 -4.10 -3.61
C LEU A 13 1.64 -3.63 -3.09
N VAL A 14 1.54 -3.31 -1.81
CA VAL A 14 0.30 -2.81 -1.20
C VAL A 14 -0.12 -1.48 -1.84
N GLY A 15 0.83 -0.56 -2.04
CA GLY A 15 0.58 0.72 -2.71
C GLY A 15 0.11 0.53 -4.15
N LEU A 16 0.72 -0.40 -4.89
CA LEU A 16 0.31 -0.73 -6.26
C LEU A 16 -1.12 -1.26 -6.30
N VAL A 17 -1.51 -2.16 -5.39
CA VAL A 17 -2.89 -2.64 -5.30
C VAL A 17 -3.85 -1.49 -4.97
N GLY A 18 -3.48 -0.58 -4.06
CA GLY A 18 -4.27 0.61 -3.77
C GLY A 18 -4.51 1.50 -5.00
N VAL A 19 -3.47 1.69 -5.83
CA VAL A 19 -3.58 2.40 -7.11
C VAL A 19 -4.50 1.67 -8.09
N ILE A 20 -4.44 0.35 -8.16
CA ILE A 20 -5.34 -0.45 -9.01
C ILE A 20 -6.79 -0.30 -8.53
N MET A 21 -7.05 -0.34 -7.22
CA MET A 21 -8.40 -0.13 -6.66
C MET A 21 -8.93 1.26 -6.98
N PHE A 22 -8.07 2.29 -6.94
CA PHE A 22 -8.45 3.65 -7.30
C PHE A 22 -8.91 3.77 -8.76
N PHE A 23 -8.12 3.22 -9.70
CA PHE A 23 -8.54 3.16 -11.10
C PHE A 23 -9.78 2.27 -11.31
N GLY A 24 -9.92 1.20 -10.53
CA GLY A 24 -11.12 0.40 -10.47
C GLY A 24 -12.35 1.21 -10.08
N ALA A 25 -12.26 2.04 -9.04
CA ALA A 25 -13.34 2.91 -8.59
C ALA A 25 -13.76 3.89 -9.70
N TRP A 26 -12.79 4.51 -10.37
CA TRP A 26 -13.06 5.38 -11.52
C TRP A 26 -13.73 4.65 -12.67
N SER A 27 -13.33 3.41 -12.95
CA SER A 27 -13.95 2.59 -13.98
C SER A 27 -15.35 2.11 -13.60
N ALA A 28 -15.63 1.91 -12.31
CA ALA A 28 -16.95 1.50 -11.84
C ALA A 28 -18.00 2.59 -12.12
N SER A 29 -17.61 3.88 -12.07
CA SER A 29 -18.52 5.04 -12.22
C SER A 29 -19.64 5.06 -11.16
N THR A 30 -20.39 6.16 -11.11
CA THR A 30 -21.46 6.36 -10.12
C THR A 30 -22.50 5.23 -10.16
N ASN A 31 -22.63 4.51 -9.05
CA ASN A 31 -23.50 3.34 -8.85
C ASN A 31 -23.18 2.12 -9.73
N GLY A 32 -22.04 2.09 -10.41
CA GLY A 32 -21.61 0.90 -11.14
C GLY A 32 -20.69 -0.01 -10.31
N SER A 33 -20.04 -0.94 -10.99
CA SER A 33 -19.13 -1.90 -10.36
C SER A 33 -17.91 -2.20 -11.22
N ALA A 34 -16.78 -2.47 -10.56
CA ALA A 34 -15.57 -2.98 -11.17
C ALA A 34 -15.02 -4.10 -10.28
N PHE A 35 -14.50 -5.17 -10.88
CA PHE A 35 -14.07 -6.38 -10.14
C PHE A 35 -15.17 -7.00 -9.25
N GLY A 36 -16.45 -6.74 -9.55
CA GLY A 36 -17.59 -7.18 -8.73
C GLY A 36 -17.82 -6.35 -7.45
N LEU A 37 -17.09 -5.24 -7.27
CA LEU A 37 -17.19 -4.34 -6.13
C LEU A 37 -17.80 -2.99 -6.55
N SER A 38 -18.49 -2.32 -5.63
CA SER A 38 -19.02 -0.98 -5.88
C SER A 38 -17.92 0.08 -5.90
N GLU A 39 -18.18 1.21 -6.56
CA GLU A 39 -17.30 2.39 -6.58
C GLU A 39 -16.84 2.80 -5.17
N THR A 40 -17.78 2.93 -4.23
CA THR A 40 -17.48 3.34 -2.85
C THR A 40 -16.57 2.34 -2.13
N HIS A 41 -16.77 1.04 -2.37
CA HIS A 41 -15.94 0.01 -1.77
C HIS A 41 -14.50 0.10 -2.28
N LEU A 42 -14.34 0.27 -3.60
CA LEU A 42 -13.03 0.43 -4.25
C LEU A 42 -12.30 1.70 -3.78
N PHE A 43 -12.99 2.82 -3.58
CA PHE A 43 -12.38 4.03 -3.02
C PHE A 43 -11.94 3.85 -1.57
N ASN A 44 -12.74 3.16 -0.75
CA ASN A 44 -12.37 2.87 0.64
C ASN A 44 -11.14 1.97 0.70
N ASP A 45 -11.10 0.91 -0.12
CA ASP A 45 -9.96 0.01 -0.21
C ASP A 45 -8.70 0.74 -0.69
N ALA A 46 -8.82 1.55 -1.75
CA ALA A 46 -7.71 2.38 -2.24
C ALA A 46 -7.16 3.28 -1.12
N THR A 47 -8.02 3.93 -0.36
CA THR A 47 -7.64 4.82 0.75
C THR A 47 -6.88 4.05 1.84
N VAL A 48 -7.44 2.94 2.31
CA VAL A 48 -6.83 2.14 3.38
C VAL A 48 -5.50 1.53 2.92
N LEU A 49 -5.44 0.97 1.72
CA LEU A 49 -4.21 0.38 1.18
C LEU A 49 -3.10 1.41 1.03
N ILE A 50 -3.40 2.63 0.59
CA ILE A 50 -2.40 3.70 0.49
C ILE A 50 -1.91 4.14 1.88
N LEU A 51 -2.79 4.22 2.88
CA LEU A 51 -2.38 4.50 4.27
C LEU A 51 -1.46 3.40 4.84
N ILE A 52 -1.77 2.13 4.57
CA ILE A 52 -0.91 0.99 4.96
C ILE A 52 0.44 1.08 4.24
N ALA A 53 0.46 1.37 2.93
CA ALA A 53 1.68 1.50 2.16
C ALA A 53 2.59 2.62 2.71
N ILE A 54 2.01 3.78 3.05
CA ILE A 54 2.73 4.89 3.69
C ILE A 54 3.29 4.45 5.04
N TRP A 55 2.48 3.81 5.88
CA TRP A 55 2.92 3.34 7.20
C TRP A 55 4.08 2.35 7.10
N LEU A 56 4.01 1.39 6.18
CA LEU A 56 5.09 0.43 5.91
C LEU A 56 6.35 1.13 5.37
N GLN A 57 6.21 2.17 4.55
CA GLN A 57 7.35 2.93 4.04
C GLN A 57 8.03 3.75 5.15
N LEU A 58 7.27 4.31 6.10
CA LEU A 58 7.82 4.93 7.31
C LEU A 58 8.57 3.90 8.16
N GLY A 59 7.99 2.70 8.35
CA GLY A 59 8.63 1.58 9.03
C GLY A 59 9.92 1.13 8.36
N THR A 60 9.92 1.07 7.02
CA THR A 60 11.10 0.79 6.19
C THR A 60 12.23 1.78 6.48
N MET A 61 11.95 3.09 6.40
CA MET A 61 12.96 4.12 6.67
C MET A 61 13.49 4.07 8.10
N HIS A 62 12.63 3.75 9.07
CA HIS A 62 13.06 3.56 10.45
C HIS A 62 14.02 2.37 10.58
N HIS A 63 13.68 1.23 9.99
CA HIS A 63 14.52 0.03 10.03
C HIS A 63 15.83 0.21 9.28
N MET A 64 15.83 0.87 8.11
CA MET A 64 17.07 1.21 7.39
C MET A 64 18.04 1.98 8.29
N LYS A 65 17.55 2.99 9.03
CA LYS A 65 18.38 3.77 9.96
C LYS A 65 18.91 2.94 11.13
N LEU A 66 18.20 1.91 11.58
CA LEU A 66 18.65 1.02 12.65
C LEU A 66 19.67 0.00 12.13
N GLU A 67 19.44 -0.56 10.95
CA GLU A 67 20.34 -1.49 10.25
C GLU A 67 21.66 -0.81 9.88
N GLU A 68 21.63 0.44 9.39
CA GLU A 68 22.82 1.26 9.12
C GLU A 68 23.68 1.49 10.37
N LYS A 69 23.05 1.57 11.55
CA LYS A 69 23.72 1.75 12.84
C LYS A 69 24.11 0.44 13.52
N GLY A 70 23.86 -0.71 12.89
CA GLY A 70 24.10 -2.03 13.48
C GLY A 70 23.27 -2.33 14.72
N LYS A 71 22.14 -1.63 14.93
CA LYS A 71 21.27 -1.81 16.10
C LYS A 71 20.32 -3.00 15.97
N ILE A 72 20.03 -3.40 14.74
CA ILE A 72 19.20 -4.56 14.38
C ILE A 72 19.81 -5.23 13.14
N ILE A 73 19.47 -6.51 12.93
CA ILE A 73 19.99 -7.37 11.85
C ILE A 73 19.14 -7.23 10.59
#